data_AF-A0AA37EXV4-F1
#
_entry.id   AF-A0AA37EXV4-F1
#
_cell.length_a   1.000
_cell.length_b   1.000
_cell.length_c   1.000
_cell.angle_alpha   90.00
_cell.angle_beta   90.00
_cell.angle_gamma   90.00
#
_symmetry.space_group_name_H-M   'P 1'
#
loop_
_entity.id
_entity.type
_entity.pdbx_description
1 polymer ?
#
loop_
_entity_poly.entity_id
_entity_poly.type
_entity_poly.pdbx_seq_one_letter_code
_entity_poly.pdbx_strand_id
1 'polypeptide(L)'
;MKKFLFSAVLIAWFSSAAAFAATPVSEKQLGEVLVESRNQLYQAEPGQTNDYSRLVAFGLDTRYGVFVRSWLYFELQMVTQQISLQPDNEQAKSRQSILFNLRRQIDLE
;
A
#
# COMPACT_ATOMS: atom_id res chain seq x y z
N MET A 1 -66.67 -7.47 -11.27
CA MET A 1 -66.47 -7.39 -9.80
C MET A 1 -65.06 -7.84 -9.46
N LYS A 2 -64.39 -7.03 -8.64
CA LYS A 2 -63.05 -7.16 -8.06
C LYS A 2 -62.60 -8.61 -7.76
N LYS A 3 -61.33 -8.91 -8.07
CA LYS A 3 -60.29 -9.29 -7.08
C LYS A 3 -58.91 -9.36 -7.77
N PHE A 4 -58.10 -8.34 -7.47
CA PHE A 4 -56.64 -8.33 -7.61
C PHE A 4 -56.03 -9.41 -6.69
N LEU A 5 -55.08 -10.20 -7.18
CA LEU A 5 -54.14 -11.01 -6.39
C LEU A 5 -52.82 -11.04 -7.18
N PHE A 6 -51.97 -10.04 -6.94
CA PHE A 6 -50.81 -10.07 -6.04
C PHE A 6 -49.58 -10.73 -6.67
N SER A 7 -48.65 -9.85 -7.06
CA SER A 7 -47.27 -10.10 -7.47
C SER A 7 -46.53 -11.04 -6.53
N ALA A 8 -45.75 -11.96 -7.09
CA ALA A 8 -44.62 -12.58 -6.42
C ALA A 8 -43.41 -12.52 -7.35
N VAL A 9 -42.90 -11.32 -7.56
CA VAL A 9 -41.55 -11.11 -8.12
C VAL A 9 -40.58 -11.36 -6.96
N LEU A 10 -40.01 -12.56 -6.90
CA LEU A 10 -38.88 -12.86 -6.04
C LEU A 10 -37.63 -12.16 -6.62
N ILE A 11 -37.35 -10.93 -6.17
CA ILE A 11 -36.02 -10.35 -6.31
C ILE A 11 -35.16 -10.98 -5.23
N ALA A 12 -34.37 -11.98 -5.62
CA ALA A 12 -33.26 -12.44 -4.81
C ALA A 12 -32.19 -11.33 -4.80
N TRP A 13 -32.21 -10.49 -3.76
CA TRP A 13 -31.05 -9.70 -3.38
C TRP A 13 -29.98 -10.67 -2.89
N PHE A 14 -29.12 -11.12 -3.79
CA PHE A 14 -27.80 -11.60 -3.40
C PHE A 14 -26.99 -10.37 -3.01
N SER A 15 -27.04 -10.05 -1.72
CA SER A 15 -26.01 -9.27 -1.07
C SER A 15 -24.70 -10.05 -1.19
N SER A 16 -23.99 -9.84 -2.30
CA SER A 16 -22.57 -10.15 -2.38
C SER A 16 -21.86 -9.17 -1.45
N ALA A 17 -21.95 -9.44 -0.16
CA ALA A 17 -20.94 -9.00 0.78
C ALA A 17 -19.65 -9.61 0.26
N ALA A 18 -18.92 -8.84 -0.54
CA ALA A 18 -17.52 -9.06 -0.79
C ALA A 18 -16.85 -8.92 0.59
N ALA A 19 -16.86 -10.02 1.35
CA ALA A 19 -15.91 -10.21 2.40
C ALA A 19 -14.56 -10.20 1.70
N PHE A 20 -13.97 -9.00 1.60
CA PHE A 20 -12.52 -8.86 1.52
C PHE A 20 -12.01 -9.49 2.80
N ALA A 21 -11.90 -10.82 2.80
CA ALA A 21 -11.05 -11.53 3.71
C ALA A 21 -9.64 -11.04 3.34
N ALA A 22 -9.22 -9.96 3.99
CA ALA A 22 -7.82 -9.59 4.04
C ALA A 22 -7.10 -10.83 4.54
N THR A 23 -6.49 -11.57 3.61
CA THR A 23 -5.65 -12.70 3.96
C THR A 23 -4.64 -12.18 4.97
N PRO A 24 -4.64 -12.70 6.21
CA PRO A 24 -3.76 -12.19 7.24
C PRO A 24 -2.35 -12.34 6.70
N VAL A 25 -1.67 -11.20 6.55
CA VAL A 25 -0.36 -11.17 5.91
C VAL A 25 0.58 -11.97 6.80
N SER A 26 0.99 -13.13 6.31
CA SER A 26 1.81 -14.08 7.07
C SER A 26 3.18 -13.45 7.32
N GLU A 27 3.67 -13.51 8.55
CA GLU A 27 4.99 -13.01 8.98
C GLU A 27 6.13 -13.45 8.05
N LYS A 28 6.00 -14.66 7.46
CA LYS A 28 6.95 -15.21 6.49
C LYS A 28 7.16 -14.34 5.26
N GLN A 29 6.30 -13.34 5.01
CA GLN A 29 6.34 -12.50 3.82
C GLN A 29 6.83 -11.07 4.08
N LEU A 30 7.00 -10.62 5.34
CA LEU A 30 7.39 -9.23 5.59
C LEU A 30 8.77 -8.93 5.00
N GLY A 31 9.76 -9.79 5.29
CA GLY A 31 11.12 -9.62 4.77
C GLY A 31 11.15 -9.59 3.23
N GLU A 32 10.40 -10.47 2.58
CA GLU A 32 10.28 -10.50 1.12
C GLU A 32 9.65 -9.22 0.58
N VAL A 33 8.58 -8.72 1.21
CA VAL A 33 7.93 -7.47 0.82
C VAL A 33 8.86 -6.27 0.98
N LEU A 34 9.67 -6.21 2.04
CA LEU A 34 10.65 -5.13 2.22
C LEU A 34 11.72 -5.16 1.11
N VAL A 35 12.24 -6.34 0.77
CA VAL A 35 13.22 -6.50 -0.32
C VAL A 35 12.60 -6.15 -1.68
N GLU A 36 11.39 -6.65 -1.95
CA GLU A 36 10.65 -6.35 -3.18
C GLU A 36 10.39 -4.85 -3.32
N SER A 37 9.90 -4.21 -2.25
CA SER A 37 9.63 -2.76 -2.21
C SER A 37 10.89 -1.94 -2.44
N ARG A 38 12.02 -2.37 -1.86
CA ARG A 38 13.32 -1.74 -2.10
C ARG A 38 13.73 -1.86 -3.57
N ASN A 39 13.64 -3.05 -4.14
CA ASN A 39 14.00 -3.27 -5.54
C ASN A 39 13.15 -2.39 -6.46
N GLN A 40 11.83 -2.36 -6.24
CA GLN A 40 10.93 -1.48 -6.98
C GLN A 40 11.34 0.00 -6.82
N LEU A 41 11.63 0.46 -5.59
CA LEU A 41 12.03 1.84 -5.32
C LEU A 41 13.31 2.24 -6.06
N TYR A 42 14.33 1.37 -6.07
CA TYR A 42 15.62 1.69 -6.66
C TYR A 42 15.68 1.48 -8.18
N GLN A 43 14.80 0.64 -8.73
CA GLN A 43 14.66 0.43 -10.17
C GLN A 43 13.59 1.31 -10.83
N ALA A 44 12.84 2.09 -10.03
CA ALA A 44 11.82 2.99 -10.54
C ALA A 44 12.42 4.11 -11.39
N GLU A 45 11.89 4.26 -12.60
CA GLU A 45 12.12 5.46 -13.40
C GLU A 45 11.29 6.64 -12.88
N PRO A 46 11.76 7.89 -13.02
CA PRO A 46 10.98 9.07 -12.64
C PRO A 46 9.60 9.09 -13.31
N GLY A 47 8.54 9.23 -12.51
CA GLY A 47 7.15 9.23 -12.99
C GLY A 47 6.52 7.84 -13.19
N GLN A 48 7.27 6.76 -13.00
CA GLN A 48 6.72 5.40 -13.01
C GLN A 48 5.80 5.18 -11.81
N THR A 49 4.66 4.54 -12.05
CA THR A 49 3.75 4.09 -10.97
C THR A 49 4.15 2.69 -10.54
N ASN A 50 4.43 2.51 -9.24
CA ASN A 50 4.75 1.22 -8.63
C ASN A 50 3.67 0.83 -7.61
N ASP A 51 3.46 -0.48 -7.46
CA ASP A 51 2.48 -1.01 -6.52
C ASP A 51 3.15 -1.37 -5.19
N TYR A 52 2.88 -0.55 -4.17
CA TYR A 52 3.32 -0.76 -2.79
C TYR A 52 2.20 -1.24 -1.87
N SER A 53 1.06 -1.70 -2.40
CA SER A 53 -0.12 -2.11 -1.62
C SER A 53 0.21 -3.12 -0.51
N ARG A 54 1.08 -4.09 -0.78
CA ARG A 54 1.51 -5.10 0.20
C ARG A 54 2.35 -4.50 1.33
N LEU A 55 3.24 -3.56 1.01
CA LEU A 55 4.03 -2.84 2.01
C LEU A 55 3.11 -2.00 2.91
N VAL A 56 2.15 -1.31 2.31
CA VAL A 56 1.15 -0.51 3.04
C VAL A 56 0.31 -1.40 3.96
N ALA A 57 -0.16 -2.55 3.48
CA ALA A 57 -0.92 -3.50 4.29
C ALA A 57 -0.14 -3.94 5.54
N PHE A 58 1.16 -4.24 5.40
CA PHE A 58 2.04 -4.52 6.53
C PHE A 58 2.27 -3.29 7.43
N GLY A 59 2.32 -2.09 6.87
CA GLY A 59 2.49 -0.85 7.62
C GLY A 59 1.30 -0.53 8.52
N LEU A 60 0.10 -0.87 8.09
CA LEU A 60 -1.15 -0.68 8.83
C LEU A 60 -1.42 -1.81 9.86
N ASP A 61 -0.80 -2.97 9.70
CA ASP A 61 -0.90 -4.05 10.67
C ASP A 61 -0.11 -3.70 11.94
N THR A 62 -0.76 -3.66 13.10
CA THR A 62 -0.14 -3.26 14.38
C THR A 62 1.02 -4.17 14.80
N ARG A 63 1.06 -5.42 14.32
CA ARG A 63 2.14 -6.36 14.61
C ARG A 63 3.42 -6.03 13.84
N TYR A 64 3.29 -5.39 12.67
CA TYR A 64 4.38 -5.18 11.73
C TYR A 64 4.67 -3.71 11.43
N GLY A 65 3.75 -2.81 11.76
CA GLY A 65 3.82 -1.40 11.40
C GLY A 65 5.06 -0.70 11.93
N VAL A 66 5.57 -1.08 13.11
CA VAL A 66 6.84 -0.55 13.64
C VAL A 66 8.02 -0.89 12.71
N PHE A 67 8.07 -2.11 12.16
CA PHE A 67 9.14 -2.51 11.23
C PHE A 67 9.05 -1.76 9.90
N VAL A 68 7.85 -1.66 9.32
CA VAL A 68 7.65 -0.92 8.06
C VAL A 68 7.97 0.56 8.22
N ARG A 69 7.50 1.21 9.29
CA ARG A 69 7.82 2.62 9.59
C ARG A 69 9.31 2.82 9.79
N SER A 70 9.98 1.92 10.52
CA SER A 70 11.43 1.99 10.72
C SER A 70 12.20 1.84 9.41
N TRP A 71 11.77 0.93 8.53
CA TRP A 71 12.33 0.75 7.21
C TRP A 71 12.14 2.01 6.34
N LEU A 72 10.92 2.57 6.28
CA LEU A 72 10.63 3.82 5.55
C LEU A 72 11.48 4.98 6.05
N TYR A 73 11.66 5.11 7.37
CA TYR A 73 12.51 6.15 7.95
C TYR A 73 13.97 6.00 7.52
N PHE A 74 14.49 4.78 7.57
CA PHE A 74 15.86 4.48 7.15
C PHE A 74 16.09 4.78 5.66
N GLU A 75 15.21 4.29 4.78
CA GLU A 75 15.32 4.54 3.33
C GLU A 75 15.23 6.04 3.03
N LEU A 76 14.35 6.78 3.71
CA LEU A 76 14.22 8.22 3.53
C LEU A 76 15.49 8.96 3.97
N GLN A 77 16.11 8.54 5.07
CA GLN A 77 17.39 9.10 5.52
C GLN A 77 18.49 8.87 4.48
N MET A 78 18.59 7.65 3.94
CA MET A 78 19.57 7.30 2.89
C MET A 78 19.37 8.12 1.62
N VAL A 79 18.13 8.23 1.13
CA VAL A 79 17.80 9.03 -0.06
C VAL A 79 18.05 10.52 0.18
N THR A 80 17.71 11.03 1.38
CA THR A 80 17.97 12.43 1.73
C THR A 80 19.47 12.74 1.74
N GLN A 81 20.28 11.83 2.29
CA GLN A 81 21.73 11.94 2.22
C GLN A 81 22.24 11.91 0.77
N GLN A 82 21.71 11.01 -0.06
CA GLN A 82 22.06 10.96 -1.48
C GLN A 82 21.77 12.28 -2.21
N ILE A 83 20.60 12.90 -1.96
CA ILE A 83 20.24 14.20 -2.53
C ILE A 83 21.20 15.29 -2.02
N SER A 84 21.59 15.27 -0.74
CA SER A 84 22.54 16.26 -0.22
C SER A 84 23.91 16.20 -0.90
N LEU A 85 24.35 15.00 -1.31
CA LEU A 85 25.60 14.78 -2.03
C LEU A 85 25.46 15.06 -3.54
N GLN A 86 24.27 14.87 -4.10
CA GLN A 86 23.97 15.04 -5.53
C GLN A 86 22.62 15.76 -5.69
N PRO A 87 22.59 17.09 -5.53
CA PRO A 87 21.34 17.85 -5.51
C PRO A 87 20.50 17.77 -6.80
N ASP A 88 21.14 17.48 -7.93
CA ASP A 88 20.49 17.37 -9.24
C ASP A 88 20.06 15.93 -9.59
N ASN A 89 20.14 15.00 -8.63
CA ASN A 89 19.75 13.61 -8.86
C ASN A 89 18.21 13.46 -8.85
N GLU A 90 17.60 13.61 -10.03
CA GLU A 90 16.14 13.50 -10.21
C GLU A 90 15.58 12.12 -9.82
N GLN A 91 16.36 11.04 -9.98
CA GLN A 91 15.93 9.72 -9.50
C GLN A 91 15.83 9.70 -7.97
N ALA A 92 16.80 10.27 -7.26
CA ALA A 92 16.77 10.35 -5.80
C ALA A 92 15.59 11.21 -5.31
N LYS A 93 15.31 12.34 -5.96
CA LYS A 93 14.12 13.17 -5.67
C LYS A 93 12.82 12.40 -5.88
N SER A 94 12.70 11.65 -6.99
CA SER A 94 11.55 10.78 -7.27
C SER A 94 11.35 9.75 -6.16
N ARG A 95 12.41 9.03 -5.78
CA ARG A 95 12.39 8.06 -4.67
C ARG A 95 11.95 8.70 -3.36
N GLN A 96 12.43 9.91 -3.06
CA GLN A 96 12.05 10.65 -1.86
C GLN A 96 10.55 10.94 -1.83
N SER A 97 9.98 11.38 -2.95
CA SER A 97 8.54 11.64 -3.09
C SER A 97 7.71 10.37 -2.86
N ILE A 98 8.12 9.23 -3.45
CA ILE A 98 7.50 7.93 -3.21
C ILE A 98 7.50 7.59 -1.72
N LEU A 99 8.66 7.66 -1.07
CA LEU A 99 8.82 7.34 0.35
C LEU A 99 7.97 8.24 1.25
N PHE A 100 7.89 9.54 0.96
CA PHE A 100 7.02 10.47 1.70
C PHE A 100 5.55 10.10 1.57
N ASN A 101 5.09 9.74 0.37
CA ASN A 101 3.70 9.35 0.13
C ASN A 101 3.36 8.05 0.86
N LEU A 102 4.24 7.04 0.81
CA LEU A 102 4.03 5.77 1.52
C LEU A 102 3.95 5.99 3.03
N ARG A 103 4.87 6.78 3.59
CA ARG A 103 4.84 7.11 5.01
C ARG A 103 3.55 7.84 5.37
N ARG A 104 3.14 8.84 4.59
CA ARG A 104 1.89 9.57 4.81
C ARG A 104 0.68 8.64 4.80
N GLN A 105 0.64 7.67 3.89
CA GLN A 105 -0.45 6.71 3.80
C GLN A 105 -0.54 5.80 5.04
N ILE A 106 0.59 5.46 5.66
CA ILE A 106 0.66 4.59 6.85
C ILE A 106 0.49 5.37 8.17
N ASP A 107 0.83 6.65 8.20
CA ASP A 107 0.74 7.50 9.40
C ASP A 107 -0.63 8.20 9.55
N LEU A 108 -1.45 8.28 8.50
CA LEU A 108 -2.77 8.94 8.52
C LEU A 108 -3.95 8.01 8.89
N GLU A 109 -3.74 6.71 8.92
CA GLU A 109 -4.70 5.67 9.31
C GLU A 109 -4.38 5.16 10.72
#